data_AF-A0AAN0MD22-F1
#
_entry.id   AF-A0AAN0MD22-F1
#
_cell.length_a   1.000
_cell.length_b   1.000
_cell.length_c   1.000
_cell.angle_alpha   90.00
_cell.angle_beta   90.00
_cell.angle_gamma   90.00
#
_symmetry.space_group_name_H-M   'P 1'
#
loop_
_entity.id
_entity.type
_entity.pdbx_description
1 polymer ?
#
loop_
_entity_poly.entity_id
_entity_poly.type
_entity_poly.pdbx_seq_one_letter_code
_entity_poly.pdbx_strand_id
1 'polypeptide(L)'
;MFEPDQDGVYARVGASAGRRLIAYALLLSLGALLIYLPLVQPPSVIWAIFMIGFGILVLWVAERMRRATMTEILLTETDIRDSTGLVLATMDEVKGVDRGAFAFKPSNGFTLVLNTKKPRGWAPGLWWRVGRRVGVGGVTSAGQSKFMAEQIALRLTNR
;
A
#
# COMPACT_ATOMS: atom_id res chain seq x y z
N MET A 1 -23.38 -5.92 13.69
CA MET A 1 -22.40 -6.06 12.59
C MET A 1 -22.85 -5.09 11.51
N PHE A 2 -21.95 -4.29 10.90
CA PHE A 2 -22.36 -3.40 9.80
C PHE A 2 -22.85 -4.25 8.63
N GLU A 3 -24.00 -3.88 8.06
CA GLU A 3 -24.50 -4.50 6.83
C GLU A 3 -23.56 -4.16 5.67
N PRO A 4 -23.35 -5.11 4.74
CA PRO A 4 -22.55 -4.83 3.56
C PRO A 4 -23.26 -3.80 2.68
N ASP A 5 -22.48 -3.08 1.87
CA ASP A 5 -23.01 -2.33 0.73
C ASP A 5 -23.72 -3.30 -0.25
N GLN A 6 -24.49 -2.78 -1.20
CA GLN A 6 -25.25 -3.59 -2.17
C GLN A 6 -24.38 -4.60 -2.93
N ASP A 7 -23.08 -4.30 -3.05
CA ASP A 7 -22.07 -5.14 -3.70
C ASP A 7 -21.45 -6.24 -2.79
N GLY A 8 -21.91 -6.40 -1.55
CA GLY A 8 -21.32 -7.36 -0.61
C GLY A 8 -20.00 -6.90 0.05
N VAL A 9 -19.69 -5.60 -0.05
CA VAL A 9 -18.45 -5.01 0.49
C VAL A 9 -18.75 -4.30 1.82
N TYR A 10 -18.02 -4.66 2.87
CA TYR A 10 -18.21 -4.09 4.22
C TYR A 10 -17.35 -2.85 4.49
N ALA A 11 -16.19 -2.75 3.84
CA ALA A 11 -15.31 -1.58 3.95
C ALA A 11 -14.43 -1.44 2.71
N ARG A 12 -14.13 -0.19 2.36
CA ARG A 12 -13.23 0.17 1.24
C ARG A 12 -12.13 1.08 1.74
N VAL A 13 -10.90 0.83 1.30
CA VAL A 13 -9.73 1.67 1.57
C VAL A 13 -9.09 2.07 0.25
N GLY A 14 -9.24 3.34 -0.09
CA GLY A 14 -8.62 3.96 -1.27
C GLY A 14 -7.50 4.92 -0.90
N ALA A 15 -6.75 5.34 -1.91
CA ALA A 15 -5.75 6.40 -1.77
C ALA A 15 -6.43 7.76 -1.50
N SER A 16 -5.89 8.51 -0.53
CA SER A 16 -6.27 9.92 -0.34
C SER A 16 -5.71 10.75 -1.50
N ALA A 17 -6.60 11.47 -2.20
CA ALA A 17 -6.22 12.26 -3.38
C ALA A 17 -5.05 13.21 -3.12
N GLY A 18 -5.09 13.96 -2.01
CA GLY A 18 -4.02 14.88 -1.63
C GLY A 18 -2.68 14.18 -1.35
N ARG A 19 -2.69 13.10 -0.56
CA ARG A 19 -1.46 12.34 -0.25
C ARG A 19 -0.87 11.67 -1.48
N ARG A 20 -1.74 11.11 -2.33
CA ARG A 20 -1.37 10.50 -3.60
C ARG A 20 -0.67 11.51 -4.51
N LEU A 21 -1.25 12.71 -4.65
CA LEU A 21 -0.69 13.77 -5.47
C LEU A 21 0.70 14.20 -4.97
N ILE A 22 0.82 14.49 -3.67
CA ILE A 22 2.10 14.93 -3.07
C ILE A 22 3.16 13.85 -3.22
N ALA A 23 2.86 12.60 -2.87
CA ALA A 23 3.83 11.51 -2.94
C ALA A 23 4.27 11.24 -4.39
N TYR A 24 3.33 11.27 -5.35
CA TYR A 24 3.65 11.11 -6.76
C TYR A 24 4.53 12.27 -7.27
N ALA A 25 4.18 13.52 -6.94
CA ALA A 25 4.95 14.69 -7.32
C ALA A 25 6.38 14.65 -6.76
N LEU A 26 6.55 14.25 -5.50
CA LEU A 26 7.87 14.12 -4.88
C LEU A 26 8.73 13.05 -5.56
N LEU A 27 8.16 11.87 -5.87
CA LEU A 27 8.89 10.83 -6.58
C LEU A 27 9.25 11.27 -8.00
N LEU A 28 8.33 11.93 -8.70
CA LEU A 28 8.55 12.44 -10.05
C LEU A 28 9.68 13.48 -10.07
N SER A 29 9.63 14.46 -9.16
CA SER A 29 10.66 15.50 -9.03
C SER A 29 12.01 14.92 -8.63
N LEU A 30 12.04 13.96 -7.69
CA LEU A 30 13.28 13.31 -7.28
C LEU A 30 13.91 12.52 -8.44
N GLY A 31 13.12 11.72 -9.16
CA GLY A 31 13.61 10.96 -10.30
C GLY A 31 14.13 11.85 -11.42
N ALA A 32 13.42 12.95 -11.73
CA ALA A 32 13.86 13.93 -12.70
C ALA A 32 15.16 14.63 -12.28
N LEU A 33 15.27 15.03 -11.00
CA LEU A 33 16.46 15.68 -10.47
C LEU A 33 17.70 14.77 -10.53
N LEU A 34 17.54 13.48 -10.18
CA LEU A 34 18.61 12.49 -10.24
C LEU A 34 19.15 12.27 -11.66
N ILE A 35 18.31 12.41 -12.68
CA ILE A 35 18.71 12.34 -14.08
C ILE A 35 19.31 13.67 -14.55
N TYR A 36 18.75 14.80 -14.13
CA TYR A 36 19.16 16.14 -14.56
C TYR A 36 20.55 16.53 -14.05
N LEU A 37 20.84 16.29 -12.76
CA LEU A 37 22.11 16.70 -12.14
C LEU A 37 23.36 16.21 -12.89
N PRO A 38 23.51 14.91 -13.23
CA PRO A 38 24.71 14.44 -13.93
C PRO A 38 24.84 14.96 -15.37
N LEU A 39 23.79 15.57 -15.95
CA LEU A 39 23.86 16.20 -17.28
C LEU A 39 24.41 17.63 -17.22
N VAL A 40 24.16 18.34 -16.12
CA VAL A 40 24.56 19.75 -15.95
C VAL A 40 25.84 19.89 -15.15
N GLN A 41 26.06 19.01 -14.18
CA GLN A 41 27.29 18.93 -13.39
C GLN A 41 27.77 17.48 -13.39
N PRO A 42 28.47 17.04 -14.45
CA PRO A 42 28.83 15.64 -14.63
C PRO A 42 29.78 15.17 -13.51
N PRO A 43 29.38 14.20 -12.69
CA PRO A 43 30.30 13.55 -11.76
C PRO A 43 31.21 12.57 -12.54
N SER A 44 32.02 11.78 -11.83
CA SER A 44 32.71 10.65 -12.47
C SER A 44 31.69 9.74 -13.19
N VAL A 45 32.11 9.12 -14.30
CA VAL A 45 31.24 8.30 -15.16
C VAL A 45 30.44 7.25 -14.38
N ILE A 46 31.06 6.56 -13.42
CA ILE A 46 30.40 5.53 -12.59
C ILE A 46 29.22 6.13 -11.81
N TRP A 47 29.44 7.27 -11.16
CA TRP A 47 28.41 7.98 -10.41
C TRP A 47 27.32 8.55 -11.32
N ALA A 48 27.67 9.03 -12.51
CA ALA A 48 26.68 9.51 -13.48
C ALA A 48 25.74 8.37 -13.92
N ILE A 49 26.29 7.20 -14.26
CA ILE A 49 25.52 6.01 -14.62
C ILE A 49 24.62 5.57 -13.46
N PHE A 50 25.16 5.54 -12.24
CA PHE A 50 24.39 5.19 -11.04
C PHE A 50 23.22 6.16 -10.81
N MET A 51 23.47 7.48 -10.86
CA MET A 51 22.45 8.50 -10.64
C MET A 51 21.33 8.42 -11.69
N ILE A 52 21.69 8.29 -12.97
CA ILE A 52 20.71 8.15 -14.05
C ILE A 52 19.89 6.87 -13.87
N GLY A 53 20.55 5.73 -13.64
CA GLY A 53 19.87 4.46 -13.42
C GLY A 53 18.93 4.49 -12.20
N PHE A 54 19.37 5.11 -11.10
CA PHE A 54 18.57 5.28 -9.91
C PHE A 54 17.41 6.24 -10.12
N GLY A 55 17.60 7.33 -10.86
CA GLY A 55 16.53 8.25 -11.25
C GLY A 55 15.45 7.55 -12.09
N ILE A 56 15.85 6.74 -13.07
CA ILE A 56 14.92 5.91 -13.86
C ILE A 56 14.15 4.94 -12.95
N LEU A 57 14.82 4.28 -12.01
CA LEU A 57 14.17 3.40 -11.04
C LEU A 57 13.13 4.15 -10.19
N VAL A 58 13.46 5.35 -9.71
CA VAL A 58 12.53 6.18 -8.92
C VAL A 58 11.31 6.59 -9.76
N LEU A 59 11.52 6.99 -11.02
CA LEU A 59 10.40 7.31 -11.94
C LEU A 59 9.52 6.08 -12.21
N TRP A 60 10.12 4.91 -12.36
CA TRP A 60 9.39 3.65 -12.49
C TRP A 60 8.54 3.34 -11.25
N VAL A 61 9.09 3.56 -10.04
CA VAL A 61 8.32 3.44 -8.78
C VAL A 61 7.19 4.46 -8.73
N ALA A 62 7.42 5.71 -9.17
CA ALA A 62 6.39 6.75 -9.23
C ALA A 62 5.21 6.31 -10.10
N GLU A 63 5.48 5.78 -11.30
CA GLU A 63 4.44 5.29 -12.21
C GLU A 63 3.73 4.05 -11.67
N ARG A 64 4.47 3.11 -11.06
CA ARG A 64 3.89 1.95 -10.38
C ARG A 64 2.97 2.38 -9.23
N MET A 65 3.37 3.38 -8.44
CA MET A 65 2.54 3.97 -7.39
C MET A 65 1.28 4.63 -7.97
N ARG A 66 1.42 5.42 -9.04
CA ARG A 66 0.28 6.10 -9.68
C ARG A 66 -0.79 5.12 -10.10
N ARG A 67 -0.41 3.97 -10.66
CA ARG A 67 -1.31 2.87 -11.06
C ARG A 67 -1.86 2.11 -9.87
N ALA A 68 -1.01 1.72 -8.93
CA ALA A 68 -1.43 1.01 -7.72
C ALA A 68 -2.48 1.81 -6.93
N THR A 69 -2.32 3.12 -6.83
CA THR A 69 -3.23 4.00 -6.09
C THR A 69 -4.53 4.33 -6.84
N MET A 70 -4.76 3.76 -8.03
CA MET A 70 -6.08 3.75 -8.69
C MET A 70 -6.94 2.57 -8.25
N THR A 71 -6.39 1.61 -7.51
CA THR A 71 -7.13 0.49 -6.95
C THR A 71 -7.49 0.76 -5.50
N GLU A 72 -8.48 0.01 -5.02
CA GLU A 72 -8.94 0.06 -3.64
C GLU A 72 -8.74 -1.30 -2.98
N ILE A 73 -8.59 -1.30 -1.65
CA ILE A 73 -8.69 -2.53 -0.86
C ILE A 73 -10.12 -2.67 -0.40
N LEU A 74 -10.67 -3.86 -0.59
CA LEU A 74 -12.06 -4.23 -0.30
C LEU A 74 -12.06 -5.30 0.79
N LEU A 75 -12.89 -5.09 1.81
CA LEU A 75 -13.22 -6.09 2.82
C LEU A 75 -14.56 -6.71 2.45
N THR A 76 -14.56 -8.00 2.15
CA THR A 76 -15.76 -8.80 1.90
C THR A 76 -16.02 -9.72 3.09
N GLU A 77 -17.05 -10.56 3.00
CA GLU A 77 -17.34 -11.55 4.04
C GLU A 77 -16.19 -12.57 4.20
N THR A 78 -15.63 -13.00 3.07
CA THR A 78 -14.69 -14.12 3.00
C THR A 78 -13.24 -13.69 2.89
N ASP A 79 -12.94 -12.49 2.38
CA ASP A 79 -11.58 -12.07 2.12
C ASP A 79 -11.33 -10.55 2.16
N ILE A 80 -10.05 -10.20 2.23
CA ILE A 80 -9.51 -8.88 1.92
C ILE A 80 -8.82 -8.98 0.56
N ARG A 81 -9.32 -8.25 -0.42
CA ARG A 81 -8.81 -8.24 -1.80
C ARG A 81 -8.62 -6.82 -2.31
N ASP A 82 -7.87 -6.64 -3.39
CA ASP A 82 -7.90 -5.38 -4.12
C ASP A 82 -9.02 -5.36 -5.17
N SER A 83 -9.34 -4.17 -5.68
CA SER A 83 -10.39 -3.97 -6.69
C SER A 83 -10.06 -4.58 -8.06
N THR A 84 -8.88 -5.16 -8.26
CA THR A 84 -8.54 -5.95 -9.45
C THR A 84 -8.84 -7.45 -9.26
N GLY A 85 -9.24 -7.85 -8.06
CA GLY A 85 -9.55 -9.22 -7.68
C GLY A 85 -8.40 -9.95 -7.00
N LEU A 86 -7.24 -9.30 -6.77
CA LEU A 86 -6.12 -9.94 -6.09
C LEU A 86 -6.43 -10.09 -4.59
N VAL A 87 -6.57 -11.34 -4.14
CA VAL A 87 -6.77 -11.65 -2.72
C VAL A 87 -5.47 -11.42 -1.94
N LEU A 88 -5.52 -10.49 -0.98
CA LEU A 88 -4.41 -10.20 -0.09
C LEU A 88 -4.31 -11.25 1.02
N ALA A 89 -5.45 -11.56 1.63
CA ALA A 89 -5.65 -12.61 2.63
C ALA A 89 -7.13 -12.98 2.69
N THR A 90 -7.44 -14.26 2.87
CA THR A 90 -8.80 -14.67 3.22
C THR A 90 -9.01 -14.45 4.72
N MET A 91 -10.27 -14.26 5.12
CA MET A 91 -10.58 -13.93 6.51
C MET A 91 -10.11 -15.04 7.46
N ASP A 92 -10.25 -16.32 7.11
CA ASP A 92 -9.80 -17.49 7.91
C ASP A 92 -8.27 -17.54 8.10
N GLU A 93 -7.50 -16.95 7.19
CA GLU A 93 -6.06 -16.82 7.32
C GLU A 93 -5.63 -15.70 8.27
N VAL A 94 -6.50 -14.73 8.54
CA VAL A 94 -6.18 -13.59 9.40
C VAL A 94 -6.19 -14.05 10.86
N LYS A 95 -5.02 -14.00 11.48
CA LYS A 95 -4.80 -14.24 12.92
C LYS A 95 -5.12 -13.01 13.75
N GLY A 96 -4.83 -11.83 13.21
CA GLY A 96 -4.96 -10.56 13.93
C GLY A 96 -4.78 -9.36 13.03
N VAL A 97 -5.18 -8.20 13.53
CA VAL A 97 -4.99 -6.90 12.88
C VAL A 97 -4.34 -5.94 13.88
N ASP A 98 -3.32 -5.22 13.43
CA ASP A 98 -2.56 -4.28 14.25
C ASP A 98 -2.60 -2.86 13.68
N ARG A 99 -3.07 -1.92 14.51
CA ARG A 99 -3.14 -0.47 14.25
C ARG A 99 -2.37 0.33 15.31
N GLY A 100 -1.68 -0.33 16.24
CA GLY A 100 -0.98 0.31 17.35
C GLY A 100 0.08 1.32 16.88
N ALA A 101 0.45 2.25 17.76
CA ALA A 101 1.52 3.22 17.47
C ALA A 101 2.88 2.53 17.24
N PHE A 102 3.09 1.38 17.89
CA PHE A 102 4.30 0.54 17.77
C PHE A 102 4.13 -0.63 16.79
N ALA A 103 3.02 -0.66 16.06
CA ALA A 103 2.77 -1.66 15.03
C ALA A 103 3.76 -1.47 13.88
N PHE A 104 4.22 -2.57 13.29
CA PHE A 104 4.88 -2.51 11.99
C PHE A 104 3.82 -2.29 10.89
N LYS A 105 3.31 -1.06 10.81
CA LYS A 105 2.25 -0.65 9.89
C LYS A 105 2.70 0.47 8.96
N PRO A 106 2.22 0.48 7.71
CA PRO A 106 2.42 1.63 6.84
C PRO A 106 1.70 2.87 7.39
N SER A 107 2.14 4.05 6.96
CA SER A 107 1.52 5.34 7.33
C SER A 107 0.01 5.32 7.08
N ASN A 108 -0.77 5.85 8.02
CA ASN A 108 -2.25 5.88 7.94
C ASN A 108 -2.93 4.52 7.71
N GLY A 109 -2.23 3.42 7.98
CA GLY A 109 -2.69 2.07 7.67
C GLY A 109 -2.87 1.17 8.88
N PHE A 110 -2.93 -0.13 8.59
CA PHE A 110 -2.91 -1.23 9.54
C PHE A 110 -2.11 -2.40 8.95
N THR A 111 -1.79 -3.38 9.79
CA THR A 111 -1.13 -4.62 9.35
C THR A 111 -1.94 -5.82 9.79
N LEU A 112 -2.24 -6.71 8.84
CA LEU A 112 -2.77 -8.05 9.10
C LEU A 112 -1.62 -8.98 9.46
N VAL A 113 -1.84 -9.80 10.48
CA VAL A 113 -1.00 -10.94 10.83
C VAL A 113 -1.70 -12.20 10.37
N LEU A 114 -1.01 -13.01 9.57
CA LEU A 114 -1.57 -14.21 8.95
C LEU A 114 -1.10 -15.49 9.66
N ASN A 115 -1.90 -16.54 9.53
CA ASN A 115 -1.58 -17.89 10.03
C ASN A 115 -0.42 -18.54 9.25
N THR A 116 -0.35 -18.31 7.94
CA THR A 116 0.65 -18.91 7.04
C THR A 116 1.44 -17.83 6.29
N LYS A 117 2.59 -18.21 5.73
CA LYS A 117 3.38 -17.33 4.87
C LYS A 117 2.71 -17.22 3.50
N LYS A 118 2.76 -16.03 2.89
CA LYS A 118 2.29 -15.80 1.52
C LYS A 118 3.39 -15.25 0.60
N PRO A 119 3.25 -15.42 -0.73
CA PRO A 119 4.16 -14.83 -1.70
C PRO A 119 4.32 -13.32 -1.48
N ARG A 120 5.55 -12.82 -1.62
CA ARG A 120 5.83 -11.39 -1.46
C ARG A 120 5.05 -10.60 -2.52
N GLY A 121 4.54 -9.44 -2.13
CA GLY A 121 3.78 -8.57 -3.03
C GLY A 121 3.87 -7.13 -2.56
N TRP A 122 3.76 -6.19 -3.50
CA TRP A 122 3.84 -4.78 -3.19
C TRP A 122 3.11 -3.94 -4.23
N ALA A 123 2.17 -3.14 -3.76
CA ALA A 123 1.52 -2.08 -4.49
C ALA A 123 1.94 -0.75 -3.84
N PRO A 124 2.89 -0.01 -4.44
CA PRO A 124 3.46 1.18 -3.82
C PRO A 124 2.39 2.18 -3.40
N GLY A 125 2.46 2.64 -2.15
CA GLY A 125 1.50 3.59 -1.58
C GLY A 125 0.16 3.01 -1.15
N LEU A 126 -0.12 1.71 -1.37
CA LEU A 126 -1.40 1.09 -1.04
C LEU A 126 -1.27 -0.12 -0.10
N TRP A 127 -0.41 -1.09 -0.44
CA TRP A 127 -0.20 -2.26 0.42
C TRP A 127 1.14 -2.97 0.15
N TRP A 128 1.58 -3.76 1.11
CA TRP A 128 2.73 -4.67 0.98
C TRP A 128 2.43 -6.00 1.66
N ARG A 129 3.08 -7.08 1.20
CA ARG A 129 2.99 -8.42 1.77
C ARG A 129 4.38 -9.03 1.88
N VAL A 130 4.75 -9.41 3.10
CA VAL A 130 6.04 -10.05 3.40
C VAL A 130 5.84 -11.08 4.50
N GLY A 131 6.21 -12.34 4.22
CA GLY A 131 6.10 -13.43 5.18
C GLY A 131 4.64 -13.66 5.61
N ARG A 132 4.36 -13.44 6.90
CA ARG A 132 3.03 -13.59 7.51
C ARG A 132 2.33 -12.25 7.73
N ARG A 133 2.77 -11.18 7.06
CA ARG A 133 2.25 -9.83 7.28
C ARG A 133 1.78 -9.20 5.97
N VAL A 134 0.62 -8.56 6.04
CA VAL A 134 0.09 -7.71 4.98
C VAL A 134 -0.16 -6.33 5.57
N GLY A 135 0.60 -5.33 5.17
CA GLY A 135 0.35 -3.94 5.54
C GLY A 135 -0.53 -3.28 4.50
N VAL A 136 -1.65 -2.69 4.92
CA VAL A 136 -2.50 -1.84 4.07
C VAL A 136 -2.33 -0.41 4.54
N GLY A 137 -1.85 0.47 3.66
CA GLY A 137 -1.65 1.88 3.95
C GLY A 137 -0.60 2.55 3.06
N GLY A 138 -0.10 3.69 3.51
CA GLY A 138 0.82 4.55 2.76
C GLY A 138 0.15 5.88 2.48
N VAL A 139 -0.38 6.04 1.26
CA VAL A 139 -1.17 7.22 0.89
C VAL A 139 -2.67 7.01 1.06
N THR A 140 -3.10 5.94 1.73
CA THR A 140 -4.52 5.65 1.97
C THR A 140 -5.21 6.69 2.86
N SER A 141 -6.54 6.70 2.82
CA SER A 141 -7.35 7.44 3.79
C SER A 141 -7.21 6.81 5.19
N ALA A 142 -6.85 7.64 6.18
CA ALA A 142 -6.65 7.19 7.55
C ALA A 142 -7.97 6.75 8.21
N GLY A 143 -9.06 7.45 7.90
CA GLY A 143 -10.40 7.12 8.40
C GLY A 143 -10.89 5.78 7.85
N GLN A 144 -10.77 5.58 6.53
CA GLN A 144 -11.12 4.30 5.89
C GLN A 144 -10.26 3.14 6.43
N SER A 145 -8.95 3.35 6.56
CA SER A 145 -8.04 2.31 7.04
C SER A 145 -8.34 1.95 8.50
N LYS A 146 -8.65 2.95 9.34
CA LYS A 146 -9.09 2.73 10.73
C LYS A 146 -10.39 1.93 10.77
N PHE A 147 -11.40 2.36 10.01
CA PHE A 147 -12.71 1.71 9.96
C PHE A 147 -12.59 0.24 9.52
N MET A 148 -11.84 -0.04 8.45
CA MET A 148 -11.62 -1.41 7.97
C MET A 148 -10.91 -2.26 9.03
N ALA A 149 -9.87 -1.74 9.69
CA ALA A 149 -9.16 -2.46 10.74
C ALA A 149 -10.09 -2.82 11.92
N GLU A 150 -10.96 -1.90 12.33
CA GLU A 150 -11.96 -2.14 13.38
C GLU A 150 -12.99 -3.18 12.95
N GLN A 151 -13.46 -3.15 11.70
CA GLN A 151 -14.35 -4.16 11.12
C GLN A 151 -13.71 -5.55 11.09
N ILE A 152 -12.42 -5.65 10.78
CA ILE A 152 -11.68 -6.91 10.82
C ILE A 152 -11.55 -7.39 12.26
N ALA A 153 -11.15 -6.52 13.19
CA ALA A 153 -11.00 -6.88 14.61
C ALA A 153 -12.30 -7.44 15.20
N LEU A 154 -13.45 -6.78 14.94
CA LEU A 154 -14.76 -7.25 15.40
C LEU A 154 -15.12 -8.63 14.85
N ARG A 155 -14.82 -8.90 13.57
CA ARG A 155 -15.06 -10.22 12.94
C ARG A 155 -14.17 -11.30 13.53
N LEU A 156 -12.96 -10.96 13.94
CA LEU A 156 -12.05 -11.92 14.59
C LEU A 156 -12.50 -12.29 16.00
N THR A 157 -13.11 -11.35 16.74
CA THR A 157 -13.66 -11.62 18.08
C THR A 157 -14.92 -12.49 18.05
N ASN A 158 -15.74 -12.38 16.99
CA ASN A 158 -17.00 -13.11 16.84
C ASN A 158 -16.84 -14.50 16.20
N ARG A 159 -15.64 -15.08 16.23
CA ARG A 159 -15.33 -16.40 15.68
C ARG A 159 -15.38 -17.51 16.72
#